data_AF-A0A970G349-F1
#
_entry.id   AF-A0A970G349-F1
#
_cell.length_a   1.000
_cell.length_b   1.000
_cell.length_c   1.000
_cell.angle_alpha   90.00
_cell.angle_beta   90.00
_cell.angle_gamma   90.00
#
_symmetry.space_group_name_H-M   'P 1'
#
loop_
_entity.id
_entity.type
_entity.pdbx_description
1 polymer ?
#
loop_
_entity_poly.entity_id
_entity_poly.type
_entity_poly.pdbx_seq_one_letter_code
_entity_poly.pdbx_strand_id
1 'polypeptide(L)'
;MKLDCAIIEDLLPLYHEGMLSEQSKQAVDEHIKDCPSCSKELKQLRESPALPQSPALPLNNISKSIKKRRLLAVLLAGMLLLAAASAVVAYLTDYNYLSYQEGLVEVTRQADTLQVRHKAPGYSLEVNTSRDPERPGLTMIELSLFKPRFELLPVISRQARTPLIHQDGQVSMAQNATTLMLEDPQQAITVYYVKTGELSRLLTGTNSENEGWMNLPRLALAYYLRLVGIAFLVLLVLLLLFFHKERIRLVLLNLLGLPLSYLLAHLLIKGIFTLSYYSLLRDLIWILACAAFLYIAWLVFWRLRREQQEA
;
A
#
# COMPACT_ATOMS: atom_id res chain seq x y z
N MET A 1 -78.19 -13.15 12.76
CA MET A 1 -78.02 -11.76 12.25
C MET A 1 -77.56 -11.89 10.82
N LYS A 2 -78.27 -11.32 9.85
CA LYS A 2 -77.80 -11.32 8.47
C LYS A 2 -76.64 -10.33 8.39
N LEU A 3 -75.45 -10.80 8.01
CA LEU A 3 -74.30 -9.94 7.76
C LEU A 3 -74.61 -9.04 6.55
N ASP A 4 -74.17 -7.79 6.62
CA ASP A 4 -74.30 -6.83 5.54
C ASP A 4 -73.39 -7.21 4.37
N CYS A 5 -73.84 -6.93 3.14
CA CYS A 5 -73.11 -7.28 1.92
C CYS A 5 -71.69 -6.70 1.92
N ALA A 6 -71.51 -5.46 2.39
CA ALA A 6 -70.20 -4.80 2.44
C ALA A 6 -69.15 -5.57 3.27
N ILE A 7 -69.57 -6.19 4.38
CA ILE A 7 -68.67 -7.00 5.22
C ILE A 7 -68.29 -8.29 4.50
N ILE A 8 -69.21 -8.84 3.70
CA ILE A 8 -68.98 -10.09 2.99
C ILE A 8 -68.05 -9.87 1.81
N GLU A 9 -68.24 -8.78 1.06
CA GLU A 9 -67.36 -8.36 -0.05
C GLU A 9 -65.89 -8.27 0.41
N ASP A 10 -65.64 -7.66 1.58
CA ASP A 10 -64.30 -7.59 2.17
C ASP A 10 -63.72 -8.96 2.57
N LEU A 11 -64.58 -9.92 2.93
CA LEU A 11 -64.18 -11.26 3.34
C LEU A 11 -64.07 -12.25 2.16
N LEU A 12 -64.60 -11.93 0.97
CA LEU A 12 -64.59 -12.82 -0.20
C LEU A 12 -63.18 -13.23 -0.65
N PRO A 13 -62.15 -12.36 -0.68
CA PRO A 13 -60.79 -12.76 -1.05
C PRO A 13 -60.21 -13.78 -0.07
N LEU A 14 -60.39 -13.56 1.23
CA LEU A 14 -59.91 -14.46 2.29
C LEU A 14 -60.71 -15.78 2.33
N TYR A 15 -62.00 -15.73 2.01
CA TYR A 15 -62.85 -16.90 1.84
C TYR A 15 -62.37 -17.74 0.64
N HIS A 16 -62.05 -17.10 -0.49
CA HIS A 16 -61.49 -17.76 -1.67
C HIS A 16 -60.15 -18.43 -1.38
N GLU A 17 -59.29 -17.79 -0.58
CA GLU A 17 -57.99 -18.33 -0.15
C GLU A 17 -58.09 -19.35 1.00
N GLY A 18 -59.30 -19.64 1.50
CA GLY A 18 -59.55 -20.62 2.56
C GLY A 18 -59.05 -20.21 3.95
N MET A 19 -58.71 -18.93 4.15
CA MET A 19 -58.04 -18.41 5.35
C MET A 19 -59.00 -17.92 6.46
N LEU A 20 -60.31 -18.05 6.27
CA LEU A 20 -61.30 -17.71 7.29
C LEU A 20 -61.41 -18.78 8.39
N SER A 21 -61.81 -18.35 9.59
CA SER A 21 -62.22 -19.27 10.66
C SER A 21 -63.52 -19.98 10.29
N GLU A 22 -63.76 -21.16 10.86
CA GLU A 22 -64.96 -21.97 10.54
C GLU A 22 -66.28 -21.21 10.80
N GLN A 23 -66.32 -20.36 11.84
CA GLN A 23 -67.49 -19.53 12.15
C GLN A 23 -67.74 -18.47 11.07
N SER A 24 -66.68 -17.81 10.59
CA SER A 24 -66.78 -16.80 9.52
C SER A 24 -67.11 -17.44 8.17
N LYS A 25 -66.60 -18.65 7.87
CA LYS A 25 -66.96 -19.39 6.66
C LYS A 25 -68.45 -19.71 6.59
N GLN A 26 -69.01 -20.25 7.67
CA GLN A 26 -70.44 -20.59 7.73
C GLN A 26 -71.34 -19.37 7.51
N ALA A 27 -70.97 -18.21 8.07
CA ALA A 27 -71.73 -16.98 7.91
C ALA A 27 -71.68 -16.44 6.47
N VAL A 28 -70.55 -16.59 5.78
CA VAL A 28 -70.40 -16.25 4.36
C VAL A 28 -71.19 -17.23 3.47
N ASP A 29 -71.16 -18.54 3.77
CA ASP A 29 -71.91 -19.58 3.06
C ASP A 29 -73.43 -19.38 3.13
N GLU A 30 -73.95 -19.01 4.30
CA GLU A 30 -75.37 -18.75 4.52
C GLU A 30 -75.83 -17.53 3.70
N HIS A 31 -75.03 -16.47 3.66
CA HIS A 31 -75.38 -15.26 2.93
C HIS A 31 -75.27 -15.41 1.40
N ILE A 32 -74.26 -16.11 0.89
CA ILE A 32 -74.07 -16.29 -0.57
C ILE A 32 -75.21 -17.10 -1.19
N LYS A 33 -75.87 -17.98 -0.43
CA LYS A 33 -77.07 -18.71 -0.89
C LYS A 33 -78.25 -17.77 -1.12
N ASP A 34 -78.40 -16.75 -0.29
CA ASP A 34 -79.53 -15.81 -0.31
C ASP A 34 -79.24 -14.54 -1.12
N CYS A 35 -77.98 -14.23 -1.43
CA CYS A 35 -77.56 -12.98 -2.05
C CYS A 35 -76.90 -13.17 -3.45
N PRO A 36 -77.58 -12.80 -4.55
CA PRO A 36 -77.06 -12.99 -5.90
C PRO A 36 -75.89 -12.06 -6.28
N SER A 37 -75.73 -10.89 -5.62
CA SER A 37 -74.60 -9.98 -5.89
C SER A 37 -73.28 -10.58 -5.39
N CYS A 38 -73.21 -10.98 -4.11
CA CYS A 38 -72.01 -11.59 -3.53
C CYS A 38 -71.66 -12.93 -4.19
N SER A 39 -72.65 -13.70 -4.65
CA SER A 39 -72.43 -14.92 -5.43
C SER A 39 -71.76 -14.66 -6.78
N LYS A 40 -72.13 -13.56 -7.44
CA LYS A 40 -71.54 -13.14 -8.72
C LYS A 40 -70.08 -12.68 -8.55
N GLU A 41 -69.80 -11.94 -7.49
CA GLU A 41 -68.43 -11.49 -7.18
C GLU A 41 -67.51 -12.64 -6.81
N LEU A 42 -67.98 -13.61 -6.02
CA LEU A 42 -67.21 -14.82 -5.74
C LEU A 42 -66.86 -15.60 -7.01
N LYS A 43 -67.77 -15.66 -8.00
CA LYS A 43 -67.50 -16.27 -9.31
C LYS A 43 -66.44 -15.48 -10.08
N GLN A 44 -66.52 -14.15 -10.09
CA GLN A 44 -65.50 -13.30 -10.72
C GLN A 44 -64.12 -13.46 -10.08
N LEU A 45 -64.06 -13.58 -8.75
CA LEU A 45 -62.83 -13.86 -8.00
C LEU A 45 -62.23 -15.23 -8.33
N ARG A 46 -63.07 -16.26 -8.53
CA ARG A 46 -62.64 -17.61 -8.95
C ARG A 46 -62.17 -17.68 -10.41
N GLU A 47 -62.77 -16.88 -11.28
CA GLU A 47 -62.41 -16.78 -12.70
C GLU A 47 -61.19 -15.88 -12.93
N SER A 48 -60.87 -15.00 -11.97
CA SER A 48 -59.65 -14.20 -12.00
C SER A 48 -58.43 -15.14 -11.91
N PRO A 49 -57.52 -15.14 -12.90
CA PRO A 49 -56.36 -16.01 -12.88
C PRO A 49 -55.55 -15.71 -11.62
N ALA A 50 -55.27 -16.75 -10.82
CA ALA A 50 -54.32 -16.64 -9.73
C ALA A 50 -53.04 -15.98 -10.27
N LEU A 51 -52.64 -14.86 -9.67
CA LEU A 51 -51.36 -14.23 -9.98
C LEU A 51 -50.31 -15.34 -9.94
N PRO A 52 -49.44 -15.48 -10.96
CA PRO A 52 -48.42 -16.50 -10.94
C PRO A 52 -47.66 -16.32 -9.63
N GLN A 53 -47.73 -17.34 -8.76
CA GLN A 53 -46.87 -17.41 -7.58
C GLN A 53 -45.46 -17.23 -8.12
N SER A 54 -44.87 -16.06 -7.86
CA SER A 54 -43.52 -15.78 -8.34
C SER A 54 -42.66 -16.94 -7.85
N PRO A 55 -42.04 -17.72 -8.75
CA PRO A 55 -41.25 -18.87 -8.33
C PRO A 55 -40.24 -18.31 -7.35
N ALA A 56 -40.27 -18.81 -6.11
CA ALA A 56 -39.37 -18.38 -5.06
C ALA A 56 -37.96 -18.40 -5.65
N LEU A 57 -37.40 -17.20 -5.93
CA LEU A 57 -36.05 -17.13 -6.47
C LEU A 57 -35.16 -17.91 -5.51
N PRO A 58 -34.30 -18.81 -5.99
CA PRO A 58 -33.52 -19.67 -5.11
C PRO A 58 -32.65 -18.78 -4.20
N LEU A 59 -33.05 -18.66 -2.93
CA LEU A 59 -32.41 -17.82 -1.90
C LEU A 59 -30.91 -18.08 -1.78
N ASN A 60 -30.47 -19.27 -2.22
CA ASN A 60 -29.08 -19.65 -2.30
C ASN A 60 -28.25 -18.72 -3.20
N ASN A 61 -28.78 -18.25 -4.33
CA ASN A 61 -28.06 -17.36 -5.25
C ASN A 61 -27.91 -15.94 -4.65
N ILE A 62 -28.94 -15.47 -3.95
CA ILE A 62 -28.93 -14.17 -3.26
C ILE A 62 -27.91 -14.21 -2.11
N SER A 63 -27.93 -15.24 -1.26
CA SER A 63 -26.98 -15.37 -0.15
C SER A 63 -25.52 -15.46 -0.62
N LYS A 64 -25.25 -16.16 -1.73
CA LYS A 64 -23.91 -16.25 -2.35
C LYS A 64 -23.44 -14.89 -2.86
N SER A 65 -24.31 -14.12 -3.53
CA SER A 65 -23.96 -12.77 -4.01
C SER A 65 -23.64 -11.81 -2.86
N ILE A 66 -24.38 -11.87 -1.76
CA ILE A 66 -24.14 -11.06 -0.56
C ILE A 66 -22.81 -11.43 0.10
N LYS A 67 -22.51 -12.73 0.27
CA LYS A 67 -21.24 -13.20 0.84
C LYS A 67 -20.04 -12.77 -0.02
N LYS A 68 -20.16 -12.85 -1.34
CA LYS A 68 -19.12 -12.44 -2.28
C LYS A 68 -18.86 -10.92 -2.21
N ARG A 69 -19.90 -10.10 -2.15
CA ARG A 69 -19.78 -8.64 -1.96
C ARG A 69 -19.11 -8.30 -0.63
N ARG A 70 -19.50 -8.97 0.45
CA ARG A 70 -18.85 -8.81 1.77
C ARG A 70 -17.37 -9.17 1.71
N LEU A 71 -17.01 -10.27 1.06
CA LEU A 71 -15.62 -10.68 0.88
C LEU A 71 -14.82 -9.64 0.08
N LEU A 72 -15.36 -9.12 -1.02
CA LEU A 72 -14.71 -8.07 -1.82
C LEU A 72 -14.52 -6.78 -1.00
N ALA A 73 -15.49 -6.39 -0.18
CA ALA A 73 -15.38 -5.22 0.69
C ALA A 73 -14.32 -5.41 1.79
N VAL A 74 -14.28 -6.58 2.43
CA VAL A 74 -13.24 -6.92 3.42
C VAL A 74 -11.86 -6.93 2.77
N LEU A 75 -11.75 -7.50 1.56
CA LEU A 75 -10.50 -7.52 0.83
C LEU A 75 -10.06 -6.11 0.44
N LEU A 76 -10.96 -5.26 -0.04
CA LEU A 76 -10.65 -3.85 -0.33
C LEU A 76 -10.09 -3.13 0.91
N ALA A 77 -10.76 -3.26 2.05
CA ALA A 77 -10.30 -2.68 3.31
C ALA A 77 -8.94 -3.24 3.73
N GLY A 78 -8.74 -4.56 3.61
CA GLY A 78 -7.47 -5.23 3.89
C GLY A 78 -6.31 -4.71 3.03
N MET A 79 -6.53 -4.53 1.72
CA MET A 79 -5.50 -4.01 0.82
C MET A 79 -5.14 -2.55 1.11
N LEU A 80 -6.11 -1.72 1.48
CA LEU A 80 -5.86 -0.33 1.88
C LEU A 80 -5.08 -0.26 3.20
N LEU A 81 -5.42 -1.12 4.17
CA LEU A 81 -4.67 -1.23 5.43
C LEU A 81 -3.23 -1.70 5.19
N LEU A 82 -3.02 -2.68 4.30
CA LEU A 82 -1.68 -3.14 3.91
C LEU A 82 -0.88 -2.04 3.20
N ALA A 83 -1.50 -1.25 2.32
CA ALA A 83 -0.85 -0.10 1.70
C ALA A 83 -0.40 0.92 2.74
N ALA A 84 -1.26 1.27 3.70
CA ALA A 84 -0.91 2.18 4.79
C ALA A 84 0.20 1.61 5.69
N ALA A 85 0.10 0.34 6.07
CA ALA A 85 1.11 -0.34 6.88
C ALA A 85 2.48 -0.35 6.17
N SER A 86 2.52 -0.60 4.85
CA SER A 86 3.77 -0.57 4.08
C SER A 86 4.42 0.82 4.09
N ALA A 87 3.63 1.89 3.99
CA ALA A 87 4.14 3.26 4.09
C ALA A 87 4.68 3.57 5.50
N VAL A 88 4.00 3.11 6.54
CA VAL A 88 4.46 3.25 7.93
C VAL A 88 5.77 2.50 8.15
N VAL A 89 5.88 1.23 7.70
CA VAL A 89 7.12 0.46 7.85
C VAL A 89 8.25 1.09 7.03
N ALA A 90 7.99 1.55 5.81
CA ALA A 90 8.98 2.27 4.99
C ALA A 90 9.51 3.51 5.72
N TYR A 91 8.64 4.26 6.38
CA TYR A 91 9.03 5.43 7.18
C TYR A 91 9.86 5.05 8.42
N LEU A 92 9.45 4.00 9.15
CA LEU A 92 10.11 3.54 10.38
C LEU A 92 11.48 2.91 10.12
N THR A 93 11.64 2.25 8.97
CA THR A 93 12.90 1.61 8.53
C THR A 93 13.85 2.56 7.81
N ASP A 94 13.52 3.85 7.76
CA ASP A 94 14.38 4.85 7.16
C ASP A 94 15.60 5.15 8.04
N TYR A 95 16.73 5.48 7.43
CA TYR A 95 17.97 5.83 8.12
C TYR A 95 18.11 7.35 8.17
N ASN A 96 18.54 7.86 9.32
CA ASN A 96 18.88 9.25 9.51
C ASN A 96 20.40 9.40 9.57
N TYR A 97 20.97 10.14 8.62
CA TYR A 97 22.39 10.43 8.54
C TYR A 97 22.71 11.77 9.21
N LEU A 98 23.73 11.77 10.06
CA LEU A 98 24.14 12.95 10.81
C LEU A 98 25.01 13.87 9.93
N SER A 99 24.77 15.18 9.99
CA SER A 99 25.68 16.17 9.38
C SER A 99 26.96 16.29 10.18
N TYR A 100 28.08 16.61 9.52
CA TYR A 100 29.35 16.81 10.20
C TYR A 100 29.30 18.00 11.17
N GLN A 101 29.95 17.84 12.33
CA GLN A 101 30.22 18.92 13.28
C GLN A 101 31.67 18.81 13.74
N GLU A 102 32.31 19.95 14.04
CA GLU A 102 33.69 19.95 14.54
C GLU A 102 33.80 19.10 15.82
N GLY A 103 34.80 18.22 15.87
CA GLY A 103 35.02 17.32 17.00
C GLY A 103 34.02 16.15 17.12
N LEU A 104 33.14 15.94 16.12
CA LEU A 104 32.19 14.83 16.09
C LEU A 104 32.89 13.47 15.93
N VAL A 105 33.92 13.44 15.08
CA VAL A 105 34.71 12.24 14.77
C VAL A 105 36.18 12.58 14.98
N GLU A 106 36.86 11.74 15.77
CA GLU A 106 38.29 11.80 16.05
C GLU A 106 38.94 10.59 15.39
N VAL A 107 39.94 10.85 14.54
CA VAL A 107 40.68 9.80 13.83
C VAL A 107 42.12 9.81 14.32
N THR A 108 42.56 8.69 14.90
CA THR A 108 43.90 8.52 15.45
C THR A 108 44.60 7.37 14.75
N ARG A 109 45.77 7.64 14.14
CA ARG A 109 46.62 6.61 13.53
C ARG A 109 47.56 6.04 14.59
N GLN A 110 47.56 4.71 14.75
CA GLN A 110 48.45 3.96 15.63
C GLN A 110 49.16 2.87 14.82
N ALA A 111 50.38 3.16 14.37
CA ALA A 111 51.19 2.27 13.52
C ALA A 111 50.38 1.70 12.33
N ASP A 112 49.99 0.43 12.44
CA ASP A 112 49.33 -0.35 11.40
C ASP A 112 47.79 -0.25 11.47
N THR A 113 47.27 0.56 12.39
CA THR A 113 45.85 0.66 12.70
C THR A 113 45.36 2.09 12.66
N LEU A 114 44.15 2.29 12.15
CA LEU A 114 43.43 3.55 12.20
C LEU A 114 42.26 3.42 13.16
N GLN A 115 42.31 4.14 14.28
CA GLN A 115 41.21 4.19 15.24
C GLN A 115 40.32 5.38 14.95
N VAL A 116 39.05 5.11 14.66
CA VAL A 116 38.02 6.12 14.45
C VAL A 116 37.11 6.11 15.66
N ARG A 117 37.00 7.24 16.37
CA ARG A 117 36.10 7.45 17.51
C ARG A 117 35.05 8.50 17.17
N HIS A 118 33.81 8.31 17.57
CA HIS A 118 32.76 9.32 17.39
C HIS A 118 32.07 9.69 18.71
N LYS A 119 31.62 10.95 18.82
CA LYS A 119 30.91 11.51 19.99
C LYS A 119 29.38 11.56 19.78
N ALA A 120 28.85 10.69 18.93
CA ALA A 120 27.43 10.63 18.59
C ALA A 120 26.76 9.38 19.21
N PRO A 121 26.14 9.48 20.40
CA PRO A 121 25.50 8.33 21.03
C PRO A 121 24.29 7.85 20.20
N GLY A 122 24.17 6.53 20.02
CA GLY A 122 23.08 5.90 19.27
C GLY A 122 23.21 6.00 17.74
N TYR A 123 24.33 6.51 17.22
CA TYR A 123 24.66 6.43 15.80
C TYR A 123 25.68 5.31 15.58
N SER A 124 25.50 4.58 14.49
CA SER A 124 26.46 3.61 13.97
C SER A 124 27.39 4.29 12.98
N LEU A 125 28.65 3.87 12.98
CA LEU A 125 29.64 4.28 12.00
C LEU A 125 29.63 3.32 10.81
N GLU A 126 29.43 3.86 9.62
CA GLU A 126 29.68 3.20 8.34
C GLU A 126 31.04 3.67 7.82
N VAL A 127 31.86 2.70 7.40
CA VAL A 127 33.20 2.93 6.86
C VAL A 127 33.26 2.31 5.48
N ASN A 128 33.51 3.13 4.47
CA ASN A 128 33.74 2.65 3.11
C ASN A 128 35.19 2.96 2.73
N THR A 129 35.92 1.95 2.28
CA THR A 129 37.29 2.10 1.78
C THR A 129 37.28 2.02 0.26
N SER A 130 37.94 2.96 -0.39
CA SER A 130 38.12 2.99 -1.84
C SER A 130 39.54 3.40 -2.18
N ARG A 131 40.07 2.92 -3.30
CA ARG A 131 41.38 3.36 -3.81
C ARG A 131 41.16 4.49 -4.80
N ASP A 132 41.95 5.56 -4.68
CA ASP A 132 41.87 6.68 -5.60
C ASP A 132 42.27 6.23 -7.02
N PRO A 133 41.39 6.35 -8.03
CA PRO A 133 41.70 5.96 -9.41
C PRO A 133 42.87 6.76 -10.01
N GLU A 134 43.06 8.00 -9.57
CA GLU A 134 44.11 8.90 -10.07
C GLU A 134 45.42 8.70 -9.30
N ARG A 135 45.34 8.21 -8.05
CA ARG A 135 46.48 7.95 -7.17
C ARG A 135 46.38 6.53 -6.59
N PRO A 136 46.82 5.49 -7.32
CA PRO A 136 46.65 4.09 -6.89
C PRO A 136 47.37 3.74 -5.57
N GLY A 137 48.30 4.58 -5.09
CA GLY A 137 48.94 4.47 -3.78
C GLY A 137 48.20 5.16 -2.63
N LEU A 138 47.09 5.87 -2.90
CA LEU A 138 46.27 6.58 -1.91
C LEU A 138 45.00 5.79 -1.61
N THR A 139 44.79 5.44 -0.34
CA THR A 139 43.53 4.86 0.14
C THR A 139 42.63 5.96 0.68
N MET A 140 41.42 6.06 0.13
CA MET A 140 40.37 6.95 0.59
C MET A 140 39.40 6.21 1.51
N ILE A 141 39.17 6.77 2.69
CA ILE A 141 38.26 6.23 3.69
C ILE A 141 37.11 7.22 3.87
N GLU A 142 35.89 6.79 3.55
CA GLU A 142 34.68 7.56 3.76
C GLU A 142 33.99 7.10 5.04
N LEU A 143 33.67 8.06 5.91
CA LEU A 143 33.00 7.85 7.18
C LEU A 143 31.62 8.51 7.15
N SER A 144 30.59 7.74 7.49
CA SER A 144 29.21 8.23 7.64
C SER A 144 28.61 7.76 8.97
N LEU A 145 27.94 8.65 9.69
CA LEU A 145 27.19 8.29 10.89
C LEU A 145 25.70 8.20 10.56
N PHE A 146 25.10 7.05 10.87
CA PHE A 146 23.69 6.79 10.62
C PHE A 146 22.99 6.16 11.83
N LYS A 147 21.70 6.41 11.96
CA LYS A 147 20.84 5.68 12.90
C LYS A 147 19.51 5.34 12.25
N PRO A 148 18.91 4.17 12.52
CA PRO A 148 17.54 3.93 12.11
C PRO A 148 16.61 4.93 12.81
N ARG A 149 15.54 5.38 12.14
CA ARG A 149 14.54 6.28 12.75
C ARG A 149 13.88 5.67 13.99
N PHE A 150 13.71 4.35 13.99
CA PHE A 150 13.15 3.60 15.10
C PHE A 150 13.99 2.35 15.36
N GLU A 151 14.34 2.10 16.63
CA GLU A 151 14.90 0.83 17.06
C GLU A 151 13.77 -0.21 17.10
N LEU A 152 13.44 -0.82 15.94
CA LEU A 152 12.45 -1.89 15.90
C LEU A 152 12.91 -3.05 16.80
N LEU A 153 12.12 -3.33 17.84
CA LEU A 153 12.11 -4.51 18.73
C LEU A 153 13.48 -5.18 18.98
N PRO A 154 13.94 -5.31 20.25
CA PRO A 154 15.27 -5.86 20.56
C PRO A 154 15.58 -7.24 19.94
N VAL A 155 14.55 -8.01 19.55
CA VAL A 155 14.66 -9.31 18.85
C VAL A 155 15.14 -9.19 17.39
N ILE A 156 14.81 -8.11 16.68
CA ILE A 156 15.31 -7.83 15.30
C ILE A 156 16.61 -7.01 15.35
N SER A 157 16.82 -6.26 16.44
CA SER A 157 17.99 -5.37 16.65
C SER A 157 19.36 -6.07 16.68
N ARG A 158 19.43 -7.40 16.86
CA ARG A 158 20.71 -8.13 16.75
C ARG A 158 21.33 -8.04 15.36
N GLN A 159 20.51 -7.82 14.32
CA GLN A 159 20.95 -7.75 12.92
C GLN A 159 21.14 -6.32 12.41
N ALA A 160 20.74 -5.29 13.16
CA ALA A 160 21.09 -3.89 12.88
C ALA A 160 22.44 -3.49 13.52
N ARG A 161 22.99 -4.35 14.39
CA ARG A 161 24.36 -4.25 14.94
C ARG A 161 25.38 -5.08 14.18
N THR A 162 24.97 -5.80 13.13
CA THR A 162 25.94 -6.47 12.26
C THR A 162 26.54 -5.42 11.33
N PRO A 163 27.86 -5.20 11.37
CA PRO A 163 28.54 -4.36 10.40
C PRO A 163 28.26 -4.93 9.00
N LEU A 164 27.95 -4.06 8.04
CA LEU A 164 27.98 -4.44 6.64
C LEU A 164 29.43 -4.81 6.31
N ILE A 165 29.70 -6.11 6.24
CA ILE A 165 30.98 -6.66 5.84
C ILE A 165 31.09 -6.50 4.31
N HIS A 166 32.16 -5.86 3.83
CA HIS A 166 32.81 -6.34 2.62
C HIS A 166 34.33 -6.45 2.79
N GLN A 167 34.76 -7.67 2.48
CA GLN A 167 36.09 -8.27 2.32
C GLN A 167 37.28 -7.61 3.00
N ASP A 168 37.83 -8.40 3.95
CA ASP A 168 39.16 -8.35 4.55
C ASP A 168 39.36 -7.39 5.74
N GLY A 169 39.41 -8.00 6.94
CA GLY A 169 40.08 -7.41 8.11
C GLY A 169 39.17 -6.97 9.26
N GLN A 170 38.80 -7.95 10.10
CA GLN A 170 38.28 -7.86 11.47
C GLN A 170 38.16 -6.45 12.10
N VAL A 171 36.92 -5.97 12.24
CA VAL A 171 36.59 -4.79 13.04
C VAL A 171 36.14 -5.21 14.43
N SER A 172 36.93 -4.85 15.45
CA SER A 172 36.50 -4.97 16.85
C SER A 172 35.64 -3.79 17.26
N MET A 173 34.43 -4.08 17.73
CA MET A 173 33.41 -3.11 18.15
C MET A 173 33.69 -2.65 19.58
N ALA A 174 34.37 -1.51 19.75
CA ALA A 174 34.19 -0.70 20.95
C ALA A 174 33.01 0.24 20.69
N GLN A 175 32.15 0.44 21.69
CA GLN A 175 30.81 1.03 21.55
C GLN A 175 30.75 2.43 20.87
N ASN A 176 31.88 3.11 20.71
CA ASN A 176 32.05 4.36 19.96
C ASN A 176 33.39 4.44 19.21
N ALA A 177 34.10 3.31 19.04
CA ALA A 177 35.41 3.27 18.41
C ALA A 177 35.55 2.05 17.50
N THR A 178 35.98 2.33 16.27
CA THR A 178 36.17 1.36 15.20
C THR A 178 37.63 1.36 14.81
N THR A 179 38.28 0.20 14.90
CA THR A 179 39.67 0.04 14.48
C THR A 179 39.70 -0.57 13.09
N LEU A 180 40.37 0.11 12.16
CA LEU A 180 40.60 -0.36 10.79
C LEU A 180 42.06 -0.81 10.69
N MET A 181 42.30 -2.00 10.16
CA MET A 181 43.64 -2.48 9.85
C MET A 181 44.08 -1.87 8.51
N LEU A 182 45.32 -1.38 8.45
CA LEU A 182 45.90 -0.86 7.21
C LEU A 182 46.65 -2.00 6.52
N GLU A 183 46.48 -2.14 5.20
CA GLU A 183 47.23 -3.13 4.40
C GLU A 183 48.74 -2.84 4.40
N ASP A 184 49.13 -1.55 4.40
CA ASP A 184 50.51 -1.11 4.47
C ASP A 184 50.65 0.07 5.47
N PRO A 185 51.53 -0.04 6.50
CA PRO A 185 51.76 1.01 7.49
C PRO A 185 52.25 2.34 6.90
N GLN A 186 52.88 2.32 5.72
CA GLN A 186 53.40 3.52 5.04
C GLN A 186 52.46 4.08 3.97
N GLN A 187 51.30 3.46 3.76
CA GLN A 187 50.35 3.93 2.77
C GLN A 187 49.83 5.34 3.10
N ALA A 188 49.69 6.16 2.05
CA ALA A 188 49.06 7.46 2.15
C ALA A 188 47.54 7.27 2.27
N ILE A 189 46.96 7.78 3.36
CA ILE A 189 45.54 7.59 3.68
C ILE A 189 44.89 8.95 3.81
N THR A 190 43.70 9.07 3.24
CA THR A 190 42.88 10.27 3.37
C THR A 190 41.50 9.90 3.85
N VAL A 191 41.03 10.55 4.91
CA VAL A 191 39.79 10.21 5.60
C VAL A 191 38.82 11.37 5.49
N TYR A 192 37.67 11.10 4.89
CA TYR A 192 36.60 12.06 4.68
C TYR A 192 35.36 11.69 5.48
N TYR A 193 34.70 12.68 6.05
CA TYR A 193 33.33 12.55 6.49
C TYR A 193 32.39 12.85 5.31
N VAL A 194 31.47 11.94 5.02
CA VAL A 194 30.61 12.04 3.85
C VAL A 194 29.15 11.91 4.26
N LYS A 195 28.35 12.90 3.85
CA LYS A 195 26.89 12.83 3.86
C LYS A 195 26.36 13.21 2.48
N THR A 196 25.51 12.38 1.89
CA THR A 196 24.94 12.64 0.56
C THR A 196 24.18 13.97 0.57
N GLY A 197 24.47 14.83 -0.41
CA GLY A 197 23.96 16.20 -0.50
C GLY A 197 24.73 17.25 0.30
N GLU A 198 25.78 16.86 1.03
CA GLU A 198 26.72 17.78 1.70
C GLU A 198 28.14 17.62 1.13
N LEU A 199 28.92 18.69 1.18
CA LEU A 199 30.33 18.67 0.77
C LEU A 199 31.11 17.78 1.74
N SER A 200 31.92 16.85 1.21
CA SER A 200 32.75 15.99 2.05
C SER A 200 33.72 16.84 2.86
N ARG A 201 33.95 16.42 4.10
CA ARG A 201 34.84 17.12 5.03
C ARG A 201 36.08 16.28 5.27
N LEU A 202 37.23 16.81 4.89
CA LEU A 202 38.50 16.15 5.20
C LEU A 202 38.71 16.15 6.72
N LEU A 203 38.96 14.97 7.28
CA LEU A 203 39.29 14.80 8.69
C LEU A 203 40.80 14.67 8.90
N THR A 204 41.46 13.83 8.11
CA THR A 204 42.91 13.63 8.16
C THR A 204 43.45 13.12 6.83
N GLY A 205 44.70 13.43 6.53
CA GLY A 205 45.39 13.00 5.31
C GLY A 205 45.90 14.16 4.46
N THR A 206 46.52 13.81 3.33
CA THR A 206 46.98 14.79 2.35
C THR A 206 45.78 15.33 1.60
N ASN A 207 45.58 16.65 1.60
CA ASN A 207 44.58 17.31 0.75
C ASN A 207 44.76 16.79 -0.69
N SER A 208 43.76 16.07 -1.19
CA SER A 208 43.51 16.07 -2.63
C SER A 208 43.26 17.54 -3.00
N GLU A 209 43.77 18.00 -4.15
CA GLU A 209 43.68 19.40 -4.57
C GLU A 209 42.23 19.89 -4.77
N ASN A 210 41.24 19.02 -4.55
CA ASN A 210 39.82 19.31 -4.55
C ASN A 210 39.34 19.65 -3.14
N GLU A 211 38.60 20.76 -3.00
CA GLU A 211 38.00 21.29 -1.75
C GLU A 211 36.89 20.38 -1.14
N GLY A 212 36.98 19.07 -1.33
CA GLY A 212 35.95 18.08 -1.04
C GLY A 212 35.12 17.74 -2.28
N TRP A 213 34.36 16.66 -2.20
CA TRP A 213 33.40 16.21 -3.20
C TRP A 213 32.03 16.04 -2.56
N MET A 214 30.97 16.11 -3.36
CA MET A 214 29.61 15.88 -2.90
C MET A 214 29.02 14.68 -3.61
N ASN A 215 28.54 13.69 -2.83
CA ASN A 215 27.73 12.62 -3.38
C ASN A 215 26.36 13.19 -3.77
N LEU A 216 26.08 13.23 -5.07
CA LEU A 216 24.80 13.72 -5.57
C LEU A 216 23.68 12.71 -5.24
N PRO A 217 22.50 13.20 -4.83
CA PRO A 217 21.34 12.34 -4.68
C PRO A 217 21.01 11.65 -6.00
N ARG A 218 20.66 10.36 -5.93
CA ARG A 218 20.31 9.60 -7.13
C ARG A 218 18.99 10.10 -7.69
N LEU A 219 19.00 10.50 -8.96
CA LEU A 219 17.82 11.01 -9.68
C LEU A 219 16.99 9.91 -10.35
N ALA A 220 17.40 8.64 -10.24
CA ALA A 220 16.77 7.49 -10.91
C ALA A 220 15.26 7.40 -10.67
N LEU A 221 14.81 7.66 -9.44
CA LEU A 221 13.39 7.58 -9.08
C LEU A 221 12.54 8.66 -9.78
N ALA A 222 13.13 9.83 -10.08
CA ALA A 222 12.45 10.88 -10.84
C ALA A 222 12.20 10.44 -12.29
N TYR A 223 13.13 9.70 -12.90
CA TYR A 223 12.94 9.18 -14.26
C TYR A 223 11.80 8.14 -14.31
N TYR A 224 11.73 7.24 -13.32
CA TYR A 224 10.60 6.31 -13.21
C TYR A 224 9.27 7.04 -13.04
N LEU A 225 9.22 8.07 -12.18
CA LEU A 225 8.02 8.87 -11.98
C LEU A 225 7.57 9.57 -13.28
N ARG A 226 8.50 10.13 -14.06
CA ARG A 226 8.20 10.76 -15.35
C ARG A 226 7.68 9.75 -16.37
N LEU A 227 8.32 8.58 -16.50
CA LEU A 227 7.87 7.53 -17.41
C LEU A 227 6.46 7.05 -17.08
N VAL A 228 6.19 6.81 -15.80
CA VAL A 228 4.85 6.41 -15.33
C VAL A 228 3.83 7.53 -15.55
N GLY A 229 4.21 8.79 -15.33
CA GLY A 229 3.36 9.95 -15.61
C GLY A 229 3.00 10.08 -17.10
N ILE A 230 3.96 9.87 -18.00
CA ILE A 230 3.70 9.85 -19.45
C ILE A 230 2.75 8.69 -19.80
N ALA A 231 2.99 7.49 -19.27
CA ALA A 231 2.12 6.34 -19.49
C ALA A 231 0.68 6.59 -18.98
N PHE A 232 0.54 7.26 -17.83
CA PHE A 232 -0.76 7.68 -17.30
C PHE A 232 -1.48 8.63 -18.26
N LEU A 233 -0.79 9.66 -18.78
CA LEU A 233 -1.36 10.60 -19.73
C LEU A 233 -1.78 9.93 -21.04
N VAL A 234 -0.95 9.03 -21.58
CA VAL A 234 -1.28 8.27 -22.80
C VAL A 234 -2.53 7.42 -22.58
N LEU A 235 -2.62 6.70 -21.46
CA LEU A 235 -3.80 5.90 -21.11
C LEU A 235 -5.04 6.77 -20.89
N LEU A 236 -4.89 7.96 -20.30
CA LEU A 236 -5.98 8.91 -20.12
C LEU A 236 -6.51 9.41 -21.48
N VAL A 237 -5.62 9.77 -22.40
CA VAL A 237 -6.02 10.20 -23.76
C VAL A 237 -6.73 9.05 -24.49
N LEU A 238 -6.20 7.83 -24.43
CA LEU A 238 -6.87 6.65 -24.99
C LEU A 238 -8.25 6.43 -24.34
N LEU A 239 -8.43 6.74 -23.05
CA LEU A 239 -9.71 6.59 -22.35
C LEU A 239 -10.75 7.54 -22.91
N LEU A 240 -10.34 8.79 -23.16
CA LEU A 240 -11.19 9.82 -23.73
C LEU A 240 -11.56 9.49 -25.18
N LEU A 241 -10.61 9.03 -25.99
CA LEU A 241 -10.86 8.66 -27.39
C LEU A 241 -11.81 7.46 -27.53
N PHE A 242 -11.69 6.46 -26.66
CA PHE A 242 -12.48 5.22 -26.74
C PHE A 242 -13.63 5.16 -25.73
N PHE A 243 -14.05 6.29 -25.14
CA PHE A 243 -15.05 6.30 -24.06
C PHE A 243 -16.40 5.67 -24.47
N HIS A 244 -16.75 5.79 -25.76
CA HIS A 244 -18.01 5.28 -26.31
C HIS A 244 -18.06 3.73 -26.38
N LYS A 245 -16.91 3.05 -26.34
CA LYS A 245 -16.84 1.59 -26.43
C LYS A 245 -16.71 0.98 -25.04
N GLU A 246 -17.83 0.56 -24.46
CA GLU A 246 -17.95 -0.03 -23.11
C GLU A 246 -16.83 -1.04 -22.76
N ARG A 247 -16.56 -2.01 -23.64
CA ARG A 247 -15.52 -3.03 -23.42
C ARG A 247 -14.12 -2.43 -23.32
N ILE A 248 -13.76 -1.49 -24.21
CA ILE A 248 -12.44 -0.86 -24.22
C ILE A 248 -12.31 0.07 -23.02
N ARG A 249 -13.34 0.85 -22.73
CA ARG A 249 -13.40 1.72 -21.56
C ARG A 249 -13.07 0.95 -20.29
N LEU A 250 -13.68 -0.22 -20.06
CA LEU A 250 -13.43 -1.05 -18.88
C LEU A 250 -11.98 -1.57 -18.79
N VAL A 251 -11.43 -2.07 -19.91
CA VAL A 251 -10.04 -2.54 -19.96
C VAL A 251 -9.08 -1.40 -19.63
N LEU A 252 -9.31 -0.25 -20.25
CA LEU A 252 -8.43 0.90 -20.10
C LEU A 252 -8.52 1.52 -18.70
N LEU A 253 -9.69 1.49 -18.06
CA LEU A 253 -9.88 1.91 -16.67
C LEU A 253 -9.12 1.01 -15.69
N ASN A 254 -9.08 -0.30 -15.93
CA ASN A 254 -8.24 -1.21 -15.15
C ASN A 254 -6.76 -0.92 -15.39
N LEU A 255 -6.36 -0.72 -16.65
CA LEU A 255 -4.97 -0.45 -17.02
C LEU A 255 -4.45 0.89 -16.47
N LEU A 256 -5.31 1.92 -16.44
CA LEU A 256 -5.01 3.24 -15.85
C LEU A 256 -4.77 3.17 -14.34
N GLY A 257 -5.32 2.15 -13.67
CA GLY A 257 -5.08 1.90 -12.25
C GLY A 257 -3.63 1.58 -11.92
N LEU A 258 -2.87 0.99 -12.86
CA LEU A 258 -1.47 0.60 -12.64
C LEU A 258 -0.52 1.80 -12.51
N PRO A 259 -0.48 2.76 -13.45
CA PRO A 259 0.34 3.95 -13.25
C PRO A 259 -0.20 4.82 -12.11
N LEU A 260 -1.52 4.91 -11.93
CA LEU A 260 -2.10 5.69 -10.84
C LEU A 260 -1.69 5.15 -9.46
N SER A 261 -1.67 3.82 -9.27
CA SER A 261 -1.27 3.21 -8.01
C SER A 261 0.21 3.45 -7.70
N TYR A 262 1.09 3.42 -8.72
CA TYR A 262 2.50 3.77 -8.56
C TYR A 262 2.69 5.23 -8.16
N LEU A 263 2.00 6.17 -8.84
CA LEU A 263 2.08 7.59 -8.51
C LEU A 263 1.63 7.86 -7.07
N LEU A 264 0.53 7.23 -6.64
CA LEU A 264 0.02 7.37 -5.28
C LEU A 264 0.95 6.72 -4.24
N ALA A 265 1.53 5.55 -4.55
CA ALA A 265 2.49 4.88 -3.68
C ALA A 265 3.78 5.69 -3.50
N HIS A 266 4.29 6.28 -4.58
CA HIS A 266 5.43 7.18 -4.52
C HIS A 266 5.14 8.37 -3.60
N LEU A 267 3.97 8.99 -3.75
CA LEU A 267 3.52 10.09 -2.89
C LEU A 267 3.42 9.66 -1.41
N LEU A 268 2.90 8.45 -1.13
CA LEU A 268 2.76 7.95 0.25
C LEU A 268 4.09 7.68 0.94
N ILE A 269 5.10 7.18 0.22
CA ILE A 269 6.38 6.76 0.81
C ILE A 269 7.41 7.88 0.78
N LYS A 270 7.48 8.63 -0.33
CA LYS A 270 8.49 9.69 -0.54
C LYS A 270 7.94 11.10 -0.45
N GLY A 271 6.62 11.27 -0.53
CA GLY A 271 6.01 12.59 -0.64
C GLY A 271 6.29 13.21 -2.00
N ILE A 272 6.63 14.50 -1.99
CA ILE A 272 6.91 15.29 -3.20
C ILE A 272 8.39 15.15 -3.62
N PHE A 273 9.24 14.61 -2.74
CA PHE A 273 10.67 14.52 -2.98
C PHE A 273 11.05 13.24 -3.73
N THR A 274 11.63 13.37 -4.91
CA THR A 274 12.08 12.23 -5.74
C THR A 274 13.52 11.80 -5.44
N LEU A 275 14.21 12.46 -4.51
CA LEU A 275 15.63 12.24 -4.25
C LEU A 275 15.83 11.04 -3.32
N SER A 276 16.60 10.06 -3.79
CA SER A 276 17.05 8.93 -3.00
C SER A 276 18.53 9.09 -2.68
N TYR A 277 18.84 9.36 -1.41
CA TYR A 277 20.19 9.70 -0.98
C TYR A 277 21.08 8.48 -0.72
N TYR A 278 20.50 7.32 -0.35
CA TYR A 278 21.29 6.16 0.09
C TYR A 278 20.80 4.81 -0.43
N SER A 279 19.50 4.48 -0.32
CA SER A 279 19.01 3.14 -0.72
C SER A 279 17.90 3.19 -1.76
N LEU A 280 18.31 3.36 -3.03
CA LEU A 280 17.41 3.32 -4.19
C LEU A 280 16.56 2.05 -4.21
N LEU A 281 17.20 0.91 -3.95
CA LEU A 281 16.56 -0.41 -4.04
C LEU A 281 15.51 -0.59 -2.95
N ARG A 282 15.80 -0.18 -1.71
CA ARG A 282 14.84 -0.19 -0.61
C ARG A 282 13.62 0.68 -0.92
N ASP A 283 13.87 1.92 -1.37
CA ASP A 283 12.81 2.86 -1.68
C ASP A 283 11.93 2.36 -2.83
N LEU A 284 12.55 1.77 -3.87
CA LEU A 284 11.84 1.14 -4.98
C LEU A 284 10.99 -0.05 -4.52
N ILE A 285 11.53 -0.94 -3.67
CA ILE A 285 10.78 -2.11 -3.16
C ILE A 285 9.52 -1.66 -2.41
N TRP A 286 9.66 -0.70 -1.49
CA TRP A 286 8.50 -0.22 -0.73
C TRP A 286 7.47 0.44 -1.63
N ILE A 287 7.90 1.25 -2.61
CA ILE A 287 7.00 1.88 -3.58
C ILE A 287 6.24 0.84 -4.39
N LEU A 288 6.93 -0.18 -4.90
CA LEU A 288 6.30 -1.25 -5.68
C LEU A 288 5.34 -2.09 -4.83
N ALA A 289 5.70 -2.40 -3.58
CA ALA A 289 4.83 -3.13 -2.66
C ALA A 289 3.54 -2.35 -2.35
N CYS A 290 3.66 -1.07 -2.01
CA CYS A 290 2.52 -0.19 -1.77
C CYS A 290 1.65 -0.02 -3.03
N ALA A 291 2.29 0.16 -4.20
CA ALA A 291 1.59 0.27 -5.49
C ALA A 291 0.83 -1.01 -5.85
N ALA A 292 1.37 -2.19 -5.53
CA ALA A 292 0.69 -3.46 -5.73
C ALA A 292 -0.58 -3.57 -4.88
N PHE A 293 -0.50 -3.19 -3.59
CA PHE A 293 -1.67 -3.18 -2.71
C PHE A 293 -2.76 -2.20 -3.20
N LEU A 294 -2.35 -1.00 -3.61
CA LEU A 294 -3.27 0.01 -4.16
C LEU A 294 -3.88 -0.43 -5.50
N TYR A 295 -3.11 -1.10 -6.36
CA TYR A 295 -3.62 -1.62 -7.63
C TYR A 295 -4.64 -2.74 -7.43
N ILE A 296 -4.40 -3.66 -6.49
CA ILE A 296 -5.36 -4.70 -6.16
C ILE A 296 -6.63 -4.06 -5.55
N ALA A 297 -6.48 -3.07 -4.67
CA ALA A 297 -7.61 -2.29 -4.16
C ALA A 297 -8.43 -1.64 -5.29
N TRP A 298 -7.76 -1.06 -6.29
CA TRP A 298 -8.41 -0.49 -7.48
C TRP A 298 -9.22 -1.53 -8.26
N LEU A 299 -8.62 -2.69 -8.57
CA LEU A 299 -9.31 -3.77 -9.29
C LEU A 299 -10.54 -4.29 -8.53
N VAL A 300 -10.41 -4.41 -7.21
CA VAL A 300 -11.47 -4.90 -6.33
C VAL A 300 -12.59 -3.87 -6.22
N PHE A 301 -12.27 -2.59 -6.11
CA PHE A 301 -13.23 -1.50 -6.14
C PHE A 301 -14.07 -1.52 -7.43
N TRP A 302 -13.42 -1.64 -8.59
CA TRP A 302 -14.13 -1.73 -9.87
C TRP A 302 -14.91 -3.03 -10.05
N ARG A 303 -14.47 -4.12 -9.42
CA ARG A 303 -15.25 -5.37 -9.38
C ARG A 303 -16.49 -5.24 -8.51
N LEU A 304 -16.38 -4.61 -7.33
CA LEU A 304 -17.50 -4.35 -6.42
C LEU A 304 -18.55 -3.45 -7.08
N ARG A 305 -18.12 -2.38 -7.77
CA ARG A 305 -19.01 -1.48 -8.50
C ARG A 305 -19.80 -2.18 -9.60
N ARG A 306 -19.15 -3.07 -10.36
CA ARG A 306 -19.82 -3.86 -11.41
C ARG A 306 -20.88 -4.78 -10.81
N GLU A 307 -20.57 -5.47 -9.71
CA GLU A 307 -21.55 -6.31 -9.03
C GLU A 307 -22.75 -5.51 -8.51
N GLN A 308 -22.58 -4.25 -8.08
CA GLN A 308 -23.69 -3.40 -7.65
C GLN A 308 -24.58 -2.92 -8.81
N GLN A 309 -24.05 -2.80 -10.02
CA GLN A 309 -24.83 -2.42 -11.20
C GLN A 309 -25.63 -3.58 -11.80
N GLU A 310 -25.25 -4.84 -11.49
CA GLU A 310 -25.88 -6.06 -12.00
C GLU A 310 -27.01 -6.62 -11.11
N ALA A 311 -27.25 -6.07 -9.91
CA ALA A 311 -28.36 -6.49 -9.04
C ALA A 311 -29.37 -5.39 -8.79
#